data_AF-A0A0B4R8I1-F1
#
_entry.id   AF-A0A0B4R8I1-F1
#
_cell.length_a   1.000
_cell.length_b   1.000
_cell.length_c   1.000
_cell.angle_alpha   90.00
_cell.angle_beta   90.00
_cell.angle_gamma   90.00
#
_symmetry.space_group_name_H-M   'P 1'
#
loop_
_entity.id
_entity.type
_entity.pdbx_description
1 polymer ?
#
loop_
_entity_poly.entity_id
_entity_poly.type
_entity_poly.pdbx_seq_one_letter_code
_entity_poly.pdbx_strand_id
1 'polypeptide(L)'
;MPINNAWVFTETKFKADEFLKKTHNLYKFASQRPYTNKKDPSETGVFVNLLVVKDDTDYGYDKKTGMKRDDNTLSNFGVTILNGKDHVDIQKGDFVRLVDFVPEKSFVIGFDLLLRFKNVEKVNVQTK
;
A
#
# COMPACT_ATOMS: atom_id res chain seq x y z
N MET A 1 -6.14 -23.81 23.93
CA MET A 1 -7.56 -24.07 23.60
C MET A 1 -8.05 -22.86 22.79
N PRO A 2 -8.20 -22.94 21.46
CA PRO A 2 -8.75 -21.81 20.72
C PRO A 2 -10.27 -21.80 20.86
N ILE A 3 -10.82 -20.61 21.12
CA ILE A 3 -12.26 -20.35 21.06
C ILE A 3 -12.79 -20.74 19.67
N ASN A 4 -13.91 -21.46 19.62
CA ASN A 4 -14.61 -21.71 18.35
C ASN A 4 -14.97 -20.39 17.69
N ASN A 5 -14.71 -20.26 16.38
CA ASN A 5 -14.93 -19.03 15.62
C ASN A 5 -14.11 -17.81 16.10
N ALA A 6 -12.89 -18.01 16.61
CA ALA A 6 -11.99 -16.92 17.02
C ALA A 6 -11.82 -15.82 15.97
N TRP A 7 -11.96 -16.14 14.67
CA TRP A 7 -11.92 -15.18 13.57
C TRP A 7 -12.94 -14.04 13.69
N VAL A 8 -14.07 -14.24 14.39
CA VAL A 8 -15.08 -13.19 14.67
C VAL A 8 -14.54 -12.14 15.65
N PHE A 9 -13.62 -12.55 16.54
CA PHE A 9 -13.11 -11.73 17.63
C PHE A 9 -11.66 -11.27 17.41
N THR A 10 -11.09 -11.54 16.23
CA THR A 10 -9.72 -11.19 15.88
C THR A 10 -9.69 -10.36 14.61
N GLU A 11 -8.86 -9.32 14.59
CA GLU A 11 -8.71 -8.43 13.44
C GLU A 11 -7.24 -8.35 13.02
N THR A 12 -6.96 -8.58 11.74
CA THR A 12 -5.64 -8.39 11.15
C THR A 12 -5.56 -6.99 10.56
N LYS A 13 -4.64 -6.16 11.05
CA LYS A 13 -4.45 -4.77 10.61
C LYS A 13 -3.15 -4.59 9.86
N PHE A 14 -3.21 -3.81 8.79
CA PHE A 14 -2.00 -3.31 8.14
C PHE A 14 -1.43 -2.14 8.96
N LYS A 15 -0.15 -2.23 9.32
CA LYS A 15 0.54 -1.18 10.08
C LYS A 15 1.00 -0.05 9.15
N ALA A 16 0.05 0.75 8.66
CA ALA A 16 0.32 1.77 7.66
C ALA A 16 1.41 2.77 8.08
N ASP A 17 1.34 3.33 9.29
CA ASP A 17 2.33 4.33 9.74
C ASP A 17 3.75 3.76 9.79
N GLU A 18 3.89 2.51 10.25
CA GLU A 18 5.18 1.82 10.27
C GLU A 18 5.69 1.57 8.85
N PHE A 19 4.83 1.09 7.95
CA PHE A 19 5.15 0.87 6.55
C PHE A 19 5.58 2.17 5.86
N LEU A 20 4.75 3.22 5.93
CA LEU A 20 5.03 4.52 5.31
C LEU A 20 6.34 5.11 5.85
N LYS A 21 6.60 5.01 7.15
CA LYS A 21 7.85 5.48 7.75
C LYS A 21 9.05 4.70 7.23
N LYS A 22 8.95 3.37 7.19
CA LYS A 22 10.06 2.49 6.79
C LYS A 22 10.38 2.58 5.30
N THR A 23 9.37 2.82 4.47
CA THR A 23 9.56 3.04 3.04
C THR A 23 9.70 4.51 2.65
N HIS A 24 9.89 5.41 3.64
CA HIS A 24 10.03 6.86 3.44
C HIS A 24 8.85 7.55 2.74
N ASN A 25 7.69 6.87 2.67
CA ASN A 25 6.51 7.27 1.90
C ASN A 25 6.87 7.79 0.50
N LEU A 26 7.86 7.17 -0.12
CA LEU A 26 8.36 7.53 -1.44
C LEU A 26 8.28 6.28 -2.30
N TYR A 27 7.55 6.38 -3.41
CA TYR A 27 7.29 5.27 -4.30
C TYR A 27 7.42 5.73 -5.76
N LYS A 28 7.70 4.80 -6.66
CA LYS A 28 7.68 5.08 -8.10
C LYS A 28 6.35 4.64 -8.68
N PHE A 29 5.67 5.54 -9.38
CA PHE A 29 4.39 5.26 -10.00
C PHE A 29 4.57 4.35 -11.22
N ALA A 30 3.84 3.23 -11.26
CA ALA A 30 3.97 2.23 -12.34
C ALA A 30 2.78 2.24 -13.31
N SER A 31 1.55 2.26 -12.79
CA SER A 31 0.32 2.30 -13.60
C SER A 31 -0.88 2.74 -12.76
N GLN A 32 -1.98 3.08 -13.43
CA GLN A 32 -3.27 3.34 -12.81
C GLN A 32 -4.43 2.78 -13.63
N ARG A 33 -5.57 2.58 -12.96
CA ARG A 33 -6.86 2.27 -13.58
C ARG A 33 -8.01 2.85 -12.73
N PRO A 34 -9.14 3.22 -13.35
CA PRO A 34 -10.32 3.64 -12.61
C PRO A 34 -10.78 2.56 -11.62
N TYR A 35 -11.31 2.99 -10.49
CA TYR A 35 -11.87 2.14 -9.46
C TYR A 35 -13.26 2.64 -9.05
N THR A 36 -14.20 1.69 -8.97
CA THR A 36 -15.52 1.88 -8.39
C THR A 36 -15.78 0.72 -7.44
N ASN A 37 -16.18 1.02 -6.21
CA ASN A 37 -16.56 -0.02 -5.26
C ASN A 37 -17.86 -0.69 -5.73
N LYS A 38 -17.87 -2.02 -5.78
CA LYS A 38 -19.04 -2.81 -6.21
C LYS A 38 -20.21 -2.75 -5.23
N LYS A 39 -19.93 -2.55 -3.94
CA LYS A 39 -20.95 -2.51 -2.87
C LYS A 39 -21.50 -1.11 -2.66
N ASP A 40 -20.68 -0.09 -2.89
CA ASP A 40 -21.06 1.31 -2.77
C ASP A 40 -20.54 2.09 -3.99
N PRO A 41 -21.37 2.29 -5.03
CA PRO A 41 -20.95 3.00 -6.23
C PRO A 41 -20.55 4.47 -6.01
N SER A 42 -20.88 5.07 -4.86
CA SER A 42 -20.45 6.42 -4.52
C SER A 42 -18.96 6.50 -4.15
N GLU A 43 -18.36 5.36 -3.77
CA GLU A 43 -16.93 5.26 -3.52
C GLU A 43 -16.18 4.98 -4.82
N THR A 44 -15.85 6.06 -5.51
CA THR A 44 -15.02 6.06 -6.71
C THR A 44 -13.63 6.60 -6.45
N GLY A 45 -12.71 6.24 -7.33
CA GLY A 45 -11.32 6.62 -7.20
C GLY A 45 -10.44 5.96 -8.24
N VAL A 46 -9.16 5.84 -7.92
CA VAL A 46 -8.14 5.31 -8.82
C VAL A 46 -7.36 4.22 -8.12
N PHE A 47 -7.27 3.04 -8.73
CA PHE A 47 -6.29 2.04 -8.31
C PHE A 47 -4.95 2.37 -8.94
N VAL A 48 -3.93 2.55 -8.12
CA VAL A 48 -2.56 2.84 -8.55
C VAL A 48 -1.63 1.69 -8.14
N ASN A 49 -0.77 1.29 -9.06
CA ASN A 49 0.29 0.33 -8.80
C ASN A 49 1.60 1.10 -8.63
N LEU A 50 2.29 0.83 -7.53
CA LEU A 50 3.49 1.54 -7.10
C LEU A 50 4.63 0.57 -6.88
N LEU A 51 5.85 1.06 -7.08
CA LEU A 51 7.09 0.34 -6.80
C LEU A 51 7.75 0.94 -5.56
N VAL A 52 8.13 0.09 -4.61
CA VAL A 52 8.90 0.51 -3.44
C VAL A 52 10.33 0.85 -3.88
N VAL A 53 10.79 2.06 -3.54
CA VAL A 53 12.14 2.54 -3.88
C VAL A 53 13.11 2.50 -2.70
N LYS A 54 12.59 2.37 -1.49
CA LYS A 54 13.38 2.27 -0.26
C LYS A 54 12.60 1.48 0.78
N ASP A 55 13.28 0.68 1.59
CA ASP A 55 12.71 -0.01 2.75
C ASP A 55 13.80 -0.22 3.81
N ASP A 56 13.69 0.51 4.94
CA ASP A 56 14.64 0.41 6.06
C ASP A 56 14.20 -0.63 7.12
N THR A 57 13.41 -1.62 6.72
CA THR A 57 12.92 -2.67 7.62
C THR A 57 13.92 -3.81 7.69
N ASP A 58 14.27 -4.23 8.91
CA ASP A 58 15.04 -5.45 9.11
C ASP A 58 14.07 -6.65 9.24
N TYR A 59 13.97 -7.43 8.18
CA TYR A 59 13.16 -8.66 8.15
C TYR A 59 13.85 -9.86 8.79
N GLY A 60 15.08 -9.68 9.28
CA GLY A 60 15.89 -10.70 9.92
C GLY A 60 16.36 -11.77 8.94
N TYR A 61 16.61 -12.98 9.47
CA TYR A 61 17.15 -14.10 8.73
C TYR A 61 16.10 -15.20 8.54
N ASP A 62 16.13 -15.85 7.39
CA ASP A 62 15.34 -17.04 7.15
C ASP A 62 15.90 -18.20 8.01
N LYS A 63 15.03 -18.82 8.80
CA LYS A 63 15.44 -19.86 9.77
C LYS A 63 15.88 -21.16 9.10
N LYS A 64 15.50 -21.41 7.84
CA LYS A 64 15.85 -22.63 7.10
C LYS A 64 17.15 -22.46 6.32
N THR A 65 17.32 -21.31 5.65
CA THR A 65 18.50 -21.08 4.79
C THR A 65 19.63 -20.36 5.52
N GLY A 66 19.34 -19.68 6.64
CA GLY A 66 20.30 -18.82 7.34
C GLY A 66 20.64 -17.53 6.58
N MET A 67 19.97 -17.25 5.46
CA MET A 67 20.20 -16.05 4.66
C MET A 67 19.39 -14.87 5.18
N LYS A 68 19.91 -13.65 4.98
CA LYS A 68 19.14 -12.43 5.27
C LYS A 68 17.93 -12.38 4.35
N ARG A 69 16.76 -12.01 4.89
CA ARG A 69 15.55 -11.84 4.08
C ARG A 69 15.68 -10.59 3.21
N ASP A 70 15.19 -10.71 1.98
CA ASP A 70 15.07 -9.57 1.07
C ASP A 70 14.11 -8.52 1.66
N ASP A 71 14.39 -7.25 1.38
CA ASP A 71 13.47 -6.15 1.68
C ASP A 71 12.43 -6.01 0.57
N ASN A 72 11.53 -5.01 0.70
CA ASN A 72 10.54 -4.78 -0.35
C ASN A 72 11.04 -3.88 -1.48
N THR A 73 12.30 -3.47 -1.51
CA THR A 73 12.82 -2.61 -2.57
C THR A 73 12.64 -3.30 -3.93
N LEU A 74 12.16 -2.55 -4.94
CA LEU A 74 11.75 -3.06 -6.26
C LEU A 74 10.52 -4.00 -6.25
N SER A 75 9.83 -4.17 -5.12
CA SER A 75 8.54 -4.85 -5.08
C SER A 75 7.41 -3.90 -5.51
N ASN A 76 6.45 -4.45 -6.25
CA ASN A 76 5.23 -3.72 -6.62
C ASN A 76 4.13 -3.96 -5.59
N PHE A 77 3.34 -2.93 -5.31
CA PHE A 77 2.13 -3.02 -4.52
C PHE A 77 1.03 -2.12 -5.06
N GLY A 78 -0.21 -2.54 -4.85
CA GLY A 78 -1.40 -1.82 -5.28
C GLY A 78 -2.07 -1.08 -4.13
N VAL A 79 -2.50 0.16 -4.37
CA VAL A 79 -3.36 0.90 -3.46
C VAL A 79 -4.49 1.56 -4.24
N THR A 80 -5.59 1.90 -3.56
CA THR A 80 -6.66 2.70 -4.16
C THR A 80 -6.74 4.06 -3.50
N ILE A 81 -6.79 5.08 -4.34
CA ILE A 81 -6.96 6.48 -3.97
C ILE A 81 -8.45 6.82 -4.07
N LEU A 82 -9.12 7.03 -2.94
CA LEU A 82 -10.56 7.33 -2.85
C LEU A 82 -10.78 8.85 -2.91
N ASN A 83 -10.56 9.42 -4.09
CA ASN A 83 -10.65 10.88 -4.33
C ASN A 83 -11.81 11.28 -5.26
N GLY A 84 -12.69 10.35 -5.61
CA GLY A 84 -13.83 10.61 -6.51
C GLY A 84 -13.45 10.81 -7.99
N LYS A 85 -12.17 10.59 -8.37
CA LYS A 85 -11.67 10.75 -9.73
C LYS A 85 -11.46 9.39 -10.40
N ASP A 86 -11.51 9.36 -11.72
CA ASP A 86 -11.16 8.19 -12.55
C ASP A 86 -9.67 8.14 -12.92
N HIS A 87 -8.96 9.27 -12.75
CA HIS A 87 -7.54 9.41 -13.05
C HIS A 87 -6.82 10.35 -12.07
N VAL A 88 -5.51 10.11 -11.86
CA VAL A 88 -4.59 11.03 -11.18
C VAL A 88 -3.56 11.55 -12.18
N ASP A 89 -3.26 12.85 -12.14
CA ASP A 89 -2.31 13.51 -13.07
C ASP A 89 -0.85 13.21 -12.70
N ILE A 90 -0.47 11.94 -12.87
CA ILE A 90 0.84 11.37 -12.53
C ILE A 90 1.23 10.39 -13.64
N GLN A 91 2.49 10.48 -14.09
CA GLN A 91 3.00 9.66 -15.17
C GLN A 91 3.85 8.49 -14.68
N LYS A 92 3.91 7.43 -15.48
CA LYS A 92 4.77 6.27 -15.20
C LYS A 92 6.22 6.73 -15.00
N GLY A 93 6.79 6.34 -13.87
CA GLY A 93 8.14 6.69 -13.48
C GLY A 93 8.24 7.89 -12.54
N ASP A 94 7.17 8.67 -12.37
CA ASP A 94 7.13 9.74 -11.38
C ASP A 94 7.28 9.18 -9.96
N PHE A 95 7.93 9.97 -9.09
CA PHE A 95 7.95 9.69 -7.67
C PHE A 95 6.70 10.24 -7.02
N VAL A 96 6.13 9.47 -6.09
CA VAL A 96 4.89 9.82 -5.42
C VAL A 96 4.94 9.49 -3.93
N ARG A 97 4.07 10.16 -3.17
CA ARG A 97 3.77 9.85 -1.76
C ARG A 97 2.28 9.62 -1.57
N LEU A 98 1.93 8.77 -0.62
CA LEU A 98 0.56 8.46 -0.23
C LEU A 98 0.12 9.37 0.91
N VAL A 99 -1.14 9.82 0.87
CA VAL A 99 -1.69 10.80 1.82
C VAL A 99 -2.97 10.27 2.44
N ASP A 100 -3.08 10.41 3.76
CA ASP A 100 -4.22 10.04 4.59
C ASP A 100 -4.68 8.60 4.36
N PHE A 101 -4.00 7.64 5.01
CA PHE A 101 -4.45 6.25 5.05
C PHE A 101 -5.86 6.16 5.63
N VAL A 102 -6.73 5.35 5.00
CA VAL A 102 -8.11 5.16 5.41
C VAL A 102 -8.25 3.77 6.04
N PRO A 103 -8.03 3.61 7.36
CA PRO A 103 -8.00 2.30 8.02
C PRO A 103 -9.34 1.58 7.94
N GLU A 104 -10.45 2.31 8.08
CA GLU A 104 -11.82 1.76 8.08
C GLU A 104 -12.22 1.13 6.75
N LYS A 105 -11.54 1.50 5.66
CA LYS A 105 -11.80 0.98 4.31
C LYS A 105 -10.63 0.13 3.78
N SER A 106 -9.63 -0.12 4.64
CA SER A 106 -8.47 -0.92 4.29
C SER A 106 -8.52 -2.27 4.98
N PHE A 107 -8.23 -3.33 4.24
CA PHE A 107 -8.44 -4.70 4.72
C PHE A 107 -7.22 -5.57 4.44
N VAL A 108 -6.94 -6.47 5.39
CA VAL A 108 -6.01 -7.59 5.22
C VAL A 108 -6.84 -8.86 5.17
N ILE A 109 -6.96 -9.46 3.99
CA ILE A 109 -7.78 -10.67 3.78
C ILE A 109 -6.83 -11.78 3.32
N GLY A 110 -6.50 -12.70 4.23
CA GLY A 110 -5.45 -13.69 3.96
C GLY A 110 -4.11 -13.00 3.73
N PHE A 111 -3.57 -13.12 2.52
CA PHE A 111 -2.34 -12.44 2.09
C PHE A 111 -2.59 -11.22 1.20
N ASP A 112 -3.86 -10.93 0.87
CA ASP A 112 -4.22 -9.79 0.03
C ASP A 112 -4.36 -8.51 0.87
N LEU A 113 -3.71 -7.45 0.40
CA LEU A 113 -3.77 -6.11 0.99
C LEU A 113 -4.66 -5.22 0.13
N LEU A 114 -5.81 -4.82 0.69
CA LEU A 114 -6.68 -3.81 0.10
C LEU A 114 -6.43 -2.50 0.83
N LEU A 115 -5.44 -1.73 0.36
CA LEU A 115 -5.05 -0.47 1.00
C LEU A 115 -5.77 0.71 0.36
N ARG A 116 -6.27 1.64 1.19
CA ARG A 116 -7.00 2.84 0.77
C ARG A 116 -6.37 4.10 1.33
N PHE A 117 -6.24 5.10 0.49
CA PHE A 117 -5.72 6.44 0.81
C PHE A 117 -6.65 7.50 0.25
N LYS A 118 -6.69 8.70 0.85
CA LYS A 118 -7.50 9.79 0.31
C LYS A 118 -6.84 10.46 -0.89
N ASN A 119 -5.52 10.51 -0.93
CA ASN A 119 -4.81 11.16 -2.03
C ASN A 119 -3.44 10.54 -2.32
N VAL A 120 -2.89 10.89 -3.49
CA VAL A 120 -1.51 10.62 -3.90
C VAL A 120 -0.94 11.89 -4.50
N GLU A 121 0.31 12.20 -4.15
CA GLU A 121 0.96 13.44 -4.57
C GLU A 121 2.29 13.14 -5.24
N LYS A 122 2.58 13.86 -6.32
CA LYS A 122 3.89 13.81 -6.98
C LYS A 122 4.95 14.46 -6.08
N VAL A 123 6.10 13.81 -5.97
CA VAL A 123 7.27 14.29 -5.23
C VAL A 123 8.33 14.73 -6.23
N ASN A 124 8.73 16.00 -6.16
CA ASN A 124 9.86 16.51 -6.92
C ASN A 124 11.16 16.09 -6.23
N VAL A 125 11.69 14.93 -6.63
CA VAL A 125 13.02 14.49 -6.20
C VAL A 125 14.04 15.27 -7.04
N GLN A 126 14.70 16.27 -6.43
CA GLN A 126 15.87 16.88 -7.06
C GLN A 126 17.00 15.86 -7.04
N THR A 127 17.28 15.25 -8.18
CA THR A 127 18.52 14.49 -8.39
C THR A 127 19.67 15.48 -8.31
N LYS A 128 20.43 15.45 -7.21
CA LYS A 128 21.73 16.12 -7.12
C LYS A 128 22.77 15.32 -7.89
#